data_AF-A0A956TGI9-F1
#
_entry.id   AF-A0A956TGI9-F1
#
_cell.length_a   1.000
_cell.length_b   1.000
_cell.length_c   1.000
_cell.angle_alpha   90.00
_cell.angle_beta   90.00
_cell.angle_gamma   90.00
#
_symmetry.space_group_name_H-M   'P 1'
#
loop_
_entity.id
_entity.type
_entity.pdbx_description
1 polymer ?
#
loop_
_entity_poly.entity_id
_entity_poly.type
_entity_poly.pdbx_seq_one_letter_code
_entity_poly.pdbx_strand_id
1 'polypeptide(L)'
;MAGDESLGDFLAHLRGAGDFDSEGGFSIDLHKAIERLESVALVRPDFYFRHIAASAIASGATRVRARSSGREVCFEHNGQAMDFETMQAIFPSLFMTPLKARSYLRELAVGLHGARMAGLNPVVLESWTGTEGARLKLVGGKLEISPLKTPPRWAANGVTCSVTVKEPKAFMDYFLVNQKPPKEPDWRHLRYAPIPIDVNGQICNQPFEPQDPLLLLGLRGTDESLPTVALPEGSPMAEIELPLNGCLYLTRWEGDPVNLVVHGIDYPCRLDLGLAGTAGIIYCNEFQRDASLLGVVENEFLELLRSRLAQELARAVVRSRTPSLDSALIAHFRQAVGSGLVSAHEVSSQGGIKAFKTTDGPMTLGELEDSYRECGFLCVDDHSRYRPPPPALVVTVEDWCRELLQTRFACWVELKTLRGLYFAVEAKERALVGIPFAFRHEMGVVFAHLRLPATPFLRPARLLLVSKGRVFKESWLSDQPRGLEVVFEMGPHRHLSVSRFLGQVLAEE
;
A
#
# COMPACT_ATOMS: atom_id res chain seq x y z
N MET A 1 5.50 -31.38 -3.00
CA MET A 1 6.17 -30.60 -4.06
C MET A 1 5.76 -31.20 -5.39
N ALA A 2 4.61 -30.79 -5.93
CA ALA A 2 4.24 -31.06 -7.32
C ALA A 2 4.81 -29.91 -8.13
N GLY A 3 5.72 -30.21 -9.06
CA GLY A 3 6.33 -29.21 -9.92
C GLY A 3 5.26 -28.56 -10.78
N ASP A 4 5.26 -27.23 -10.82
CA ASP A 4 4.45 -26.41 -11.70
C ASP A 4 4.98 -26.63 -13.13
N GLU A 5 4.53 -27.71 -13.76
CA GLU A 5 4.91 -28.06 -15.12
C GLU A 5 4.26 -27.01 -16.04
N SER A 6 5.07 -26.15 -16.64
CA SER A 6 4.54 -25.05 -17.45
C SER A 6 3.72 -25.61 -18.60
N LEU A 7 2.66 -24.92 -19.02
CA LEU A 7 1.87 -25.33 -20.19
C LEU A 7 2.75 -25.58 -21.43
N GLY A 8 3.88 -24.85 -21.54
CA GLY A 8 4.88 -25.07 -22.59
C GLY A 8 5.56 -26.43 -22.49
N ASP A 9 5.97 -26.84 -21.29
CA ASP A 9 6.61 -28.15 -21.05
C ASP A 9 5.63 -29.30 -21.27
N PHE A 10 4.39 -29.14 -20.82
CA PHE A 10 3.31 -30.09 -21.08
C PHE A 10 3.02 -30.25 -22.59
N LEU A 11 2.90 -29.15 -23.33
CA LEU A 11 2.69 -29.18 -24.78
C LEU A 11 3.91 -29.75 -25.52
N ALA A 12 5.13 -29.49 -25.06
CA ALA A 12 6.34 -30.08 -25.61
C ALA A 12 6.38 -31.60 -25.36
N HIS A 13 5.95 -32.05 -24.18
CA HIS A 13 5.84 -33.47 -23.85
C HIS A 13 4.81 -34.17 -24.74
N LEU A 14 3.65 -33.55 -24.96
CA LEU A 14 2.61 -34.06 -25.87
C LEU A 14 3.09 -34.13 -27.33
N ARG A 15 3.89 -33.14 -27.78
CA ARG A 15 4.52 -33.17 -29.11
C ARG A 15 5.52 -34.32 -29.28
N GLY A 16 6.13 -34.80 -28.19
CA GLY A 16 7.04 -35.95 -28.22
C GLY A 16 6.35 -37.32 -28.24
N ALA A 17 5.05 -37.38 -27.87
CA ALA A 17 4.32 -38.63 -27.67
C ALA A 17 3.43 -39.06 -28.86
N GLY A 18 3.31 -38.24 -29.92
CA GLY A 18 2.49 -38.58 -31.09
C GLY A 18 2.83 -37.76 -32.34
N ASP A 19 2.34 -38.22 -33.49
CA ASP A 19 2.47 -37.51 -34.76
C ASP A 19 1.58 -36.26 -34.78
N PHE A 20 2.19 -35.11 -35.04
CA PHE A 20 1.54 -33.80 -35.05
C PHE A 20 0.81 -33.56 -36.38
N ASP A 21 -0.52 -33.67 -36.38
CA ASP A 21 -1.33 -33.71 -37.62
C ASP A 21 -1.72 -32.32 -38.16
N SER A 22 -1.79 -31.26 -37.33
CA SER A 22 -1.94 -29.88 -37.84
C SER A 22 -1.57 -28.79 -36.85
N GLU A 23 -1.09 -27.66 -37.38
CA GLU A 23 -1.05 -26.37 -36.68
C GLU A 23 -2.18 -25.48 -37.23
N GLY A 24 -3.00 -24.92 -36.33
CA GLY A 24 -4.07 -23.99 -36.69
C GLY A 24 -3.85 -22.66 -35.99
N GLY A 25 -4.01 -21.55 -36.72
CA GLY A 25 -4.08 -20.21 -36.14
C GLY A 25 -5.53 -19.76 -35.97
N PHE A 26 -5.85 -19.13 -34.84
CA PHE A 26 -7.12 -18.40 -34.72
C PHE A 26 -7.02 -17.11 -35.56
N SER A 27 -7.79 -17.03 -36.64
CA SER A 27 -8.00 -15.78 -37.36
C SER A 27 -9.27 -15.09 -36.87
N ILE A 28 -9.20 -13.77 -36.65
CA ILE A 28 -10.35 -12.96 -36.30
C ILE A 28 -10.82 -12.22 -37.55
N ASP A 29 -12.07 -12.47 -37.96
CA ASP A 29 -12.75 -11.65 -38.96
C ASP A 29 -13.03 -10.27 -38.35
N LEU A 30 -12.25 -9.28 -38.79
CA LEU A 30 -12.27 -7.92 -38.26
C LEU A 30 -13.66 -7.28 -38.33
N HIS A 31 -14.41 -7.53 -39.40
CA HIS A 31 -15.75 -6.96 -39.56
C HIS A 31 -16.69 -7.53 -38.50
N LYS A 32 -16.70 -8.86 -38.33
CA LYS A 32 -17.51 -9.51 -37.29
C LYS A 32 -17.08 -9.12 -35.88
N ALA A 33 -15.78 -8.89 -35.67
CA ALA A 33 -15.26 -8.47 -34.38
C ALA A 33 -15.74 -7.04 -34.02
N ILE A 34 -15.74 -6.12 -34.98
CA ILE A 34 -16.29 -4.76 -34.81
C ILE A 34 -17.81 -4.82 -34.58
N GLU A 35 -18.53 -5.63 -35.36
CA GLU A 35 -19.98 -5.86 -35.17
C GLU A 35 -20.28 -6.43 -33.77
N ARG A 36 -19.45 -7.35 -33.27
CA ARG A 36 -19.61 -7.87 -31.90
C ARG A 36 -19.27 -6.83 -30.85
N LEU A 37 -18.24 -6.01 -31.05
CA LEU A 37 -17.92 -4.91 -30.15
C LEU A 37 -19.09 -3.92 -30.04
N GLU A 38 -19.87 -3.70 -31.10
CA GLU A 38 -21.09 -2.87 -31.04
C GLU A 38 -22.13 -3.37 -30.06
N SER A 39 -22.21 -4.70 -29.89
CA SER A 39 -23.13 -5.30 -28.92
C SER A 39 -22.64 -5.15 -27.47
N VAL A 40 -21.34 -4.91 -27.27
CA VAL A 40 -20.73 -4.75 -25.94
C VAL A 40 -20.65 -3.27 -25.63
N ALA A 41 -21.66 -2.77 -24.92
CA ALA A 41 -21.70 -1.37 -24.57
C ALA A 41 -20.60 -1.01 -23.57
N LEU A 42 -19.74 -0.03 -23.91
CA LEU A 42 -18.88 0.62 -22.93
C LEU A 42 -19.74 1.31 -21.89
N VAL A 43 -19.37 1.19 -20.61
CA VAL A 43 -20.12 1.79 -19.50
C VAL A 43 -20.12 3.32 -19.59
N ARG A 44 -19.02 3.91 -20.07
CA ARG A 44 -18.86 5.36 -20.29
C ARG A 44 -18.29 5.67 -21.67
N PRO A 45 -19.11 5.63 -22.73
CA PRO A 45 -18.67 6.00 -24.08
C PRO A 45 -18.15 7.43 -24.16
N ASP A 46 -18.64 8.31 -23.28
CA ASP A 46 -18.19 9.70 -23.14
C ASP A 46 -16.72 9.84 -22.72
N PHE A 47 -16.07 8.76 -22.24
CA PHE A 47 -14.64 8.77 -21.88
C PHE A 47 -13.70 8.48 -23.05
N TYR A 48 -14.22 8.46 -24.29
CA TYR A 48 -13.43 8.23 -25.50
C TYR A 48 -12.16 9.12 -25.59
N PHE A 49 -12.27 10.38 -25.15
CA PHE A 49 -11.17 11.35 -25.18
C PHE A 49 -9.98 10.93 -24.29
N ARG A 50 -10.25 10.23 -23.18
CA ARG A 50 -9.19 9.72 -22.29
C ARG A 50 -8.35 8.70 -23.01
N HIS A 51 -8.99 7.78 -23.71
CA HIS A 51 -8.30 6.72 -24.43
C HIS A 51 -7.57 7.23 -25.67
N ILE A 52 -8.09 8.27 -26.35
CA ILE A 52 -7.34 8.95 -27.42
C ILE A 52 -6.07 9.63 -26.84
N ALA A 53 -6.18 10.32 -25.71
CA ALA A 53 -5.02 10.92 -25.05
C ALA A 53 -4.03 9.86 -24.52
N ALA A 54 -4.52 8.79 -23.92
CA ALA A 54 -3.73 7.65 -23.46
C ALA A 54 -2.95 7.01 -24.61
N SER A 55 -3.59 6.84 -25.77
CA SER A 55 -2.92 6.35 -26.98
C SER A 55 -1.80 7.29 -27.40
N ALA A 56 -2.01 8.61 -27.37
CA ALA A 56 -0.96 9.55 -27.73
C ALA A 56 0.25 9.42 -26.78
N ILE A 57 0.00 9.35 -25.47
CA ILE A 57 1.04 9.18 -24.44
C ILE A 57 1.78 7.84 -24.62
N ALA A 58 1.03 6.74 -24.74
CA ALA A 58 1.59 5.40 -24.95
C ALA A 58 2.35 5.26 -26.27
N SER A 59 2.04 6.10 -27.27
CA SER A 59 2.79 6.18 -28.54
C SER A 59 4.07 7.03 -28.43
N GLY A 60 4.42 7.53 -27.24
CA GLY A 60 5.61 8.36 -27.02
C GLY A 60 5.45 9.82 -27.48
N ALA A 61 4.22 10.34 -27.56
CA ALA A 61 4.03 11.76 -27.85
C ALA A 61 4.67 12.63 -26.76
N THR A 62 5.19 13.80 -27.14
CA THR A 62 5.70 14.78 -26.17
C THR A 62 4.71 15.92 -25.91
N ARG A 63 3.62 15.99 -26.68
CA ARG A 63 2.52 16.92 -26.50
C ARG A 63 1.25 16.39 -27.14
N VAL A 64 0.10 16.79 -26.59
CA VAL A 64 -1.22 16.60 -27.20
C VAL A 64 -1.92 17.95 -27.28
N ARG A 65 -2.57 18.24 -28.41
CA ARG A 65 -3.45 19.39 -28.57
C ARG A 65 -4.86 18.89 -28.89
N ALA A 66 -5.81 19.22 -28.03
CA ALA A 66 -7.23 19.04 -28.27
C ALA A 66 -7.87 20.40 -28.60
N ARG A 67 -8.61 20.46 -29.71
CA ARG A 67 -9.44 21.62 -30.07
C ARG A 67 -10.87 21.18 -30.18
N SER A 68 -11.75 21.82 -29.42
CA SER A 68 -13.19 21.70 -29.53
C SER A 68 -13.74 22.96 -30.20
N SER A 69 -14.38 22.80 -31.36
CA SER A 69 -14.98 23.90 -32.10
C SER A 69 -16.36 23.49 -32.62
N GLY A 70 -17.40 24.06 -32.00
CA GLY A 70 -18.79 23.78 -32.35
C GLY A 70 -19.16 22.31 -32.15
N ARG A 71 -19.13 21.53 -33.23
CA ARG A 71 -19.53 20.11 -33.26
C ARG A 71 -18.35 19.18 -33.49
N GLU A 72 -17.13 19.68 -33.41
CA GLU A 72 -15.93 18.93 -33.78
C GLU A 72 -14.92 18.99 -32.65
N VAL A 73 -14.42 17.81 -32.25
CA VAL A 73 -13.26 17.69 -31.36
C VAL A 73 -12.14 17.05 -32.15
N CYS A 74 -10.99 17.72 -32.19
CA CYS A 74 -9.80 17.33 -32.93
C CYS A 74 -8.63 17.16 -31.94
N PHE A 75 -8.02 15.98 -31.90
CA PHE A 75 -6.83 15.65 -31.14
C PHE A 75 -5.64 15.56 -32.09
N GLU A 76 -4.57 16.29 -31.84
CA GLU A 76 -3.33 16.27 -32.60
C GLU A 76 -2.17 15.93 -31.65
N HIS A 77 -1.31 14.99 -32.04
CA HIS A 77 -0.12 14.65 -31.27
C HIS A 77 1.06 14.30 -32.17
N ASN A 78 2.26 14.29 -31.59
CA ASN A 78 3.52 14.01 -32.27
C ASN A 78 4.15 12.67 -31.80
N GLY A 79 3.31 11.71 -31.44
CA GLY A 79 3.76 10.37 -31.06
C GLY A 79 4.13 9.51 -32.28
N GLN A 80 4.23 8.21 -32.08
CA GLN A 80 4.51 7.27 -33.16
C GLN A 80 3.49 7.42 -34.31
N ALA A 81 3.99 7.66 -35.51
CA ALA A 81 3.18 7.65 -36.73
C ALA A 81 2.74 6.22 -37.08
N MET A 82 1.56 6.10 -37.67
CA MET A 82 0.95 4.83 -38.08
C MET A 82 0.87 4.78 -39.61
N ASP A 83 1.47 3.75 -40.18
CA ASP A 83 1.28 3.40 -41.58
C ASP A 83 -0.07 2.69 -41.79
N PHE A 84 -0.30 2.27 -43.04
CA PHE A 84 -1.54 1.59 -43.42
C PHE A 84 -1.74 0.26 -42.67
N GLU A 85 -0.70 -0.55 -42.54
CA GLU A 85 -0.77 -1.86 -41.87
C GLU A 85 -1.04 -1.68 -40.37
N THR A 86 -0.38 -0.72 -39.73
CA THR A 86 -0.59 -0.36 -38.33
C THR A 86 -2.03 0.11 -38.09
N MET A 87 -2.61 0.90 -39.01
CA MET A 87 -4.02 1.29 -38.93
C MET A 87 -4.98 0.09 -39.01
N GLN A 88 -4.67 -0.91 -39.84
CA GLN A 88 -5.47 -2.14 -39.91
C GLN A 88 -5.42 -2.94 -38.60
N ALA A 89 -4.32 -2.82 -37.85
CA ALA A 89 -4.13 -3.51 -36.58
C ALA A 89 -4.81 -2.83 -35.37
N ILE A 90 -5.40 -1.63 -35.52
CA ILE A 90 -6.01 -0.88 -34.40
C ILE A 90 -7.09 -1.72 -33.70
N PHE A 91 -8.17 -2.10 -34.38
CA PHE A 91 -9.26 -2.85 -33.75
C PHE A 91 -8.90 -4.30 -33.36
N PRO A 92 -8.12 -5.07 -34.16
CA PRO A 92 -7.61 -6.37 -33.73
C PRO A 92 -6.89 -6.33 -32.38
N SER A 93 -6.21 -5.23 -32.06
CA SER A 93 -5.47 -5.08 -30.80
C SER A 93 -6.33 -5.15 -29.54
N LEU A 94 -7.66 -4.98 -29.65
CA LEU A 94 -8.59 -5.16 -28.52
C LEU A 94 -8.70 -6.61 -28.06
N PHE A 95 -8.45 -7.57 -28.96
CA PHE A 95 -8.60 -9.01 -28.71
C PHE A 95 -7.27 -9.70 -28.44
N MET A 96 -6.15 -9.04 -28.70
CA MET A 96 -4.82 -9.59 -28.46
C MET A 96 -4.44 -9.43 -26.99
N THR A 97 -3.69 -10.40 -26.47
CA THR A 97 -3.03 -10.27 -25.17
C THR A 97 -2.21 -8.98 -25.18
N PRO A 98 -2.34 -8.11 -24.17
CA PRO A 98 -1.65 -6.83 -24.15
C PRO A 98 -0.13 -7.04 -24.22
N LEU A 99 0.44 -6.77 -25.41
CA LEU A 99 1.88 -6.62 -25.58
C LEU A 99 2.23 -5.16 -25.29
N LYS A 100 3.19 -4.92 -24.39
CA LYS A 100 3.61 -3.56 -24.00
C LYS A 100 3.85 -2.64 -25.22
N ALA A 101 4.50 -3.17 -26.26
CA ALA A 101 4.83 -2.46 -27.50
C ALA A 101 3.63 -1.98 -28.35
N ARG A 102 2.41 -2.45 -28.07
CA ARG A 102 1.20 -2.09 -28.82
C ARG A 102 0.06 -1.59 -27.92
N SER A 103 0.38 -1.19 -26.69
CA SER A 103 -0.58 -0.60 -25.74
C SER A 103 -1.32 0.60 -26.34
N TYR A 104 -0.62 1.46 -27.08
CA TYR A 104 -1.22 2.63 -27.74
C TYR A 104 -2.31 2.28 -28.75
N LEU A 105 -2.16 1.20 -29.54
CA LEU A 105 -3.18 0.76 -30.49
C LEU A 105 -4.46 0.33 -29.77
N ARG A 106 -4.30 -0.32 -28.62
CA ARG A 106 -5.44 -0.76 -27.80
C ARG A 106 -6.18 0.43 -27.22
N GLU A 107 -5.46 1.40 -26.66
CA GLU A 107 -6.07 2.67 -26.20
C GLU A 107 -6.80 3.38 -27.35
N LEU A 108 -6.16 3.47 -28.52
CA LEU A 108 -6.76 4.11 -29.68
C LEU A 108 -8.04 3.40 -30.10
N ALA A 109 -8.03 2.07 -30.16
CA ALA A 109 -9.19 1.28 -30.53
C ALA A 109 -10.36 1.48 -29.55
N VAL A 110 -10.10 1.52 -28.24
CA VAL A 110 -11.11 1.86 -27.23
C VAL A 110 -11.63 3.29 -27.45
N GLY A 111 -10.74 4.26 -27.66
CA GLY A 111 -11.12 5.65 -27.89
C GLY A 111 -11.99 5.83 -29.14
N LEU A 112 -11.60 5.25 -30.27
CA LEU A 112 -12.39 5.31 -31.50
C LEU A 112 -13.75 4.59 -31.36
N HIS A 113 -13.76 3.44 -30.66
CA HIS A 113 -15.00 2.71 -30.40
C HIS A 113 -15.94 3.50 -29.48
N GLY A 114 -15.42 4.05 -28.37
CA GLY A 114 -16.16 4.88 -27.44
C GLY A 114 -16.73 6.15 -28.08
N ALA A 115 -15.94 6.83 -28.93
CA ALA A 115 -16.40 8.01 -29.66
C ALA A 115 -17.63 7.68 -30.52
N ARG A 116 -17.59 6.54 -31.22
CA ARG A 116 -18.70 6.08 -32.03
C ARG A 116 -19.91 5.69 -31.19
N MET A 117 -19.70 4.97 -30.08
CA MET A 117 -20.76 4.61 -29.14
C MET A 117 -21.43 5.82 -28.49
N ALA A 118 -20.68 6.92 -28.30
CA ALA A 118 -21.22 8.21 -27.88
C ALA A 118 -22.03 8.92 -28.97
N GLY A 119 -22.22 8.29 -30.14
CA GLY A 119 -22.98 8.82 -31.26
C GLY A 119 -22.18 9.75 -32.18
N LEU A 120 -20.86 9.87 -32.00
CA LEU A 120 -20.03 10.74 -32.83
C LEU A 120 -19.82 10.13 -34.22
N ASN A 121 -20.11 10.90 -35.25
CA ASN A 121 -20.08 10.47 -36.65
C ASN A 121 -19.93 11.69 -37.59
N PRO A 122 -18.88 11.77 -38.42
CA PRO A 122 -17.80 10.78 -38.58
C PRO A 122 -16.75 10.82 -37.47
N VAL A 123 -16.05 9.69 -37.30
CA VAL A 123 -14.75 9.63 -36.61
C VAL A 123 -13.66 9.40 -37.66
N VAL A 124 -12.67 10.27 -37.72
CA VAL A 124 -11.58 10.24 -38.71
C VAL A 124 -10.25 10.25 -37.98
N LEU A 125 -9.43 9.23 -38.20
CA LEU A 125 -8.04 9.18 -37.78
C LEU A 125 -7.16 9.32 -39.02
N GLU A 126 -6.18 10.19 -38.96
CA GLU A 126 -5.16 10.37 -39.98
C GLU A 126 -3.78 10.29 -39.33
N SER A 127 -2.82 9.65 -40.01
CA SER A 127 -1.44 9.62 -39.58
C SER A 127 -0.48 9.78 -40.75
N TRP A 128 0.69 10.36 -40.49
CA TRP A 128 1.72 10.67 -41.48
C TRP A 128 3.11 10.42 -40.93
N THR A 129 3.90 9.59 -41.62
CA THR A 129 5.27 9.20 -41.25
C THR A 129 6.33 10.19 -41.75
N GLY A 130 5.93 11.12 -42.63
CA GLY A 130 6.83 12.02 -43.35
C GLY A 130 6.86 11.73 -44.85
N THR A 131 6.79 10.45 -45.22
CA THR A 131 6.80 9.97 -46.62
C THR A 131 5.46 9.42 -47.07
N GLU A 132 4.76 8.74 -46.16
CA GLU A 132 3.47 8.13 -46.41
C GLU A 132 2.54 8.34 -45.22
N GLY A 133 1.27 7.99 -45.39
CA GLY A 133 0.33 8.03 -44.30
C GLY A 133 -0.87 7.16 -44.57
N ALA A 134 -1.78 7.13 -43.61
CA ALA A 134 -3.03 6.41 -43.72
C ALA A 134 -4.16 7.23 -43.10
N ARG A 135 -5.37 6.97 -43.57
CA ARG A 135 -6.60 7.53 -43.06
C ARG A 135 -7.56 6.40 -42.76
N LEU A 136 -8.02 6.35 -41.52
CA LEU A 136 -9.12 5.54 -41.05
C LEU A 136 -10.36 6.42 -40.88
N LYS A 137 -11.48 6.00 -41.47
CA LYS A 137 -12.76 6.71 -41.40
C LYS A 137 -13.85 5.75 -40.92
N LEU A 138 -14.54 6.14 -39.85
CA LEU A 138 -15.72 5.45 -39.34
C LEU A 138 -16.95 6.31 -39.65
N VAL A 139 -17.80 5.84 -40.57
CA VAL A 139 -19.03 6.54 -40.97
C VAL A 139 -20.19 5.57 -40.99
N GLY A 140 -21.21 5.81 -40.16
CA GLY A 140 -22.42 4.98 -40.15
C GLY A 140 -22.13 3.48 -39.95
N GLY A 141 -21.18 3.16 -39.06
CA GLY A 141 -20.75 1.79 -38.78
C GLY A 141 -19.77 1.19 -39.79
N LYS A 142 -19.53 1.83 -40.94
CA LYS A 142 -18.55 1.36 -41.92
C LYS A 142 -17.16 1.86 -41.58
N LEU A 143 -16.20 0.93 -41.54
CA LEU A 143 -14.77 1.19 -41.42
C LEU A 143 -14.15 1.22 -42.82
N GLU A 144 -13.54 2.36 -43.15
CA GLU A 144 -12.75 2.53 -44.38
C GLU A 144 -11.32 2.92 -43.99
N ILE A 145 -10.33 2.18 -44.47
CA ILE A 145 -8.91 2.51 -44.31
C ILE A 145 -8.33 2.75 -45.71
N SER A 146 -7.63 3.87 -45.88
CA SER A 146 -7.06 4.28 -47.16
C SER A 146 -5.67 4.87 -46.98
N PRO A 147 -4.74 4.67 -47.92
CA PRO A 147 -3.43 5.31 -47.87
C PRO A 147 -3.56 6.81 -48.19
N LEU A 148 -2.77 7.63 -47.50
CA LEU A 148 -2.57 9.04 -47.81
C LEU A 148 -1.30 9.17 -48.65
N LYS A 149 -1.42 9.83 -49.82
CA LYS A 149 -0.28 10.10 -50.72
C LYS A 149 0.30 11.49 -50.55
N THR A 150 -0.44 12.38 -49.89
CA THR A 150 -0.07 13.79 -49.71
C THR A 150 -0.10 14.14 -48.23
N PRO A 151 0.87 14.94 -47.74
CA PRO A 151 0.93 15.31 -46.34
C PRO A 151 -0.32 16.10 -45.94
N PRO A 152 -0.97 15.74 -44.83
CA PRO A 152 -2.04 16.55 -44.23
C PRO A 152 -1.54 17.93 -43.82
N ARG A 153 -2.45 18.92 -43.73
CA ARG A 153 -2.08 20.30 -43.36
C ARG A 153 -1.39 20.41 -42.01
N TRP A 154 -1.79 19.58 -41.04
CA TRP A 154 -1.21 19.56 -39.70
C TRP A 154 0.20 18.96 -39.65
N ALA A 155 0.60 18.14 -40.64
CA ALA A 155 1.91 17.48 -40.66
C ALA A 155 3.06 18.49 -40.72
N ALA A 156 2.84 19.64 -41.37
CA ALA A 156 3.80 20.75 -41.40
C ALA A 156 4.17 21.29 -40.00
N ASN A 157 3.35 21.03 -38.98
CA ASN A 157 3.57 21.48 -37.60
C ASN A 157 4.25 20.40 -36.71
N GLY A 158 4.78 19.34 -37.32
CA GLY A 158 5.37 18.21 -36.58
C GLY A 158 4.34 17.36 -35.83
N VAL A 159 3.08 17.41 -36.24
CA VAL A 159 2.03 16.48 -35.79
C VAL A 159 2.15 15.24 -36.65
N THR A 160 2.06 14.06 -36.03
CA THR A 160 2.15 12.76 -36.70
C THR A 160 0.80 12.08 -36.81
N CYS A 161 -0.13 12.40 -35.91
CA CYS A 161 -1.45 11.79 -35.84
C CYS A 161 -2.51 12.85 -35.50
N SER A 162 -3.65 12.76 -36.17
CA SER A 162 -4.85 13.58 -35.91
C SER A 162 -6.10 12.71 -35.82
N VAL A 163 -6.85 12.82 -34.71
CA VAL A 163 -8.15 12.19 -34.54
C VAL A 163 -9.21 13.27 -34.47
N THR A 164 -10.16 13.23 -35.40
CA THR A 164 -11.27 14.18 -35.49
C THR A 164 -12.59 13.43 -35.29
N VAL A 165 -13.37 13.85 -34.30
CA VAL A 165 -14.72 13.32 -34.02
C VAL A 165 -15.74 14.44 -34.22
N LYS A 166 -16.89 14.13 -34.82
CA LYS A 166 -17.95 15.11 -35.07
C LYS A 166 -19.27 14.68 -34.46
N GLU A 167 -19.97 15.62 -33.84
CA GLU A 167 -21.34 15.41 -33.41
C GLU A 167 -22.31 15.42 -34.61
N PRO A 168 -23.27 14.48 -34.67
CA PRO A 168 -24.23 14.43 -35.75
C PRO A 168 -25.17 15.64 -35.71
N LYS A 169 -25.65 16.10 -36.88
CA LYS A 169 -26.47 17.32 -36.93
C LYS A 169 -27.74 17.25 -36.08
N ALA A 170 -28.36 16.08 -36.03
CA ALA A 170 -29.60 15.83 -35.27
C ALA A 170 -29.42 15.97 -33.74
N PHE A 171 -28.20 15.87 -33.23
CA PHE A 171 -27.92 16.05 -31.81
C PHE A 171 -28.16 17.50 -31.35
N MET A 172 -27.93 18.48 -32.23
CA MET A 172 -28.25 19.88 -31.94
C MET A 172 -29.75 20.16 -31.94
N ASP A 173 -30.52 19.46 -32.77
CA ASP A 173 -31.97 19.56 -32.73
C ASP A 173 -32.50 19.03 -31.39
N TYR A 174 -31.89 17.96 -30.86
CA TYR A 174 -32.17 17.46 -29.52
C TYR A 174 -31.79 18.45 -28.40
N PHE A 175 -30.68 19.19 -28.55
CA PHE A 175 -30.29 20.20 -27.56
C PHE A 175 -31.17 21.44 -27.54
N LEU A 176 -31.56 21.93 -28.72
CA LEU A 176 -32.49 23.04 -28.83
C LEU A 176 -33.84 22.71 -28.15
N VAL A 177 -34.20 21.43 -28.10
CA VAL A 177 -35.43 20.95 -27.45
C VAL A 177 -35.23 20.65 -25.95
N ASN A 178 -34.10 20.06 -25.53
CA ASN A 178 -33.92 19.55 -24.16
C ASN A 178 -33.09 20.45 -23.22
N GLN A 179 -32.59 21.60 -23.69
CA GLN A 179 -31.89 22.65 -22.93
C GLN A 179 -30.68 22.23 -22.06
N LYS A 180 -30.25 20.97 -22.08
CA LYS A 180 -29.01 20.54 -21.39
C LYS A 180 -27.88 20.59 -22.40
N PRO A 181 -26.87 21.46 -22.28
CA PRO A 181 -25.75 21.47 -23.21
C PRO A 181 -25.06 20.09 -23.29
N PRO A 182 -24.37 19.78 -24.40
CA PRO A 182 -23.50 18.61 -24.44
C PRO A 182 -22.58 18.67 -23.23
N LYS A 183 -22.49 17.55 -22.50
CA LYS A 183 -21.52 17.46 -21.42
C LYS A 183 -20.16 17.55 -22.08
N GLU A 184 -19.52 18.71 -21.91
CA GLU A 184 -18.13 18.86 -22.29
C GLU A 184 -17.32 17.72 -21.67
N PRO A 185 -16.31 17.18 -22.40
CA PRO A 185 -15.44 16.16 -21.84
C PRO A 185 -14.88 16.63 -20.50
N ASP A 186 -14.94 15.78 -19.47
CA ASP A 186 -14.36 16.09 -18.17
C ASP A 186 -12.84 15.95 -18.26
N TRP A 187 -12.16 17.03 -18.66
CA TRP A 187 -10.72 17.06 -18.87
C TRP A 187 -9.90 16.86 -17.59
N ARG A 188 -10.54 16.90 -16.40
CA ARG A 188 -9.85 16.69 -15.11
C ARG A 188 -9.16 15.33 -15.02
N HIS A 189 -9.63 14.35 -15.78
CA HIS A 189 -9.03 13.02 -15.84
C HIS A 189 -7.68 12.95 -16.56
N LEU A 190 -7.32 14.04 -17.26
CA LEU A 190 -6.03 14.22 -17.93
C LEU A 190 -5.06 15.05 -17.09
N ARG A 191 -5.44 15.47 -15.87
CA ARG A 191 -4.64 16.36 -15.03
C ARG A 191 -3.26 15.77 -14.71
N TYR A 192 -3.15 14.45 -14.66
CA TYR A 192 -1.92 13.74 -14.34
C TYR A 192 -1.18 13.21 -15.58
N ALA A 193 -1.48 13.74 -16.77
CA ALA A 193 -0.72 13.37 -17.95
C ALA A 193 0.76 13.80 -17.82
N PRO A 194 1.72 12.91 -18.17
CA PRO A 194 3.15 13.20 -18.08
C PRO A 194 3.64 14.24 -19.12
N ILE A 195 2.78 14.59 -20.07
CA ILE A 195 3.08 15.50 -21.17
C ILE A 195 2.03 16.62 -21.21
N PRO A 196 2.39 17.81 -21.72
CA PRO A 196 1.43 18.89 -21.87
C PRO A 196 0.26 18.49 -22.76
N ILE A 197 -0.96 18.65 -22.22
CA ILE A 197 -2.22 18.50 -22.96
C ILE A 197 -2.89 19.87 -23.05
N ASP A 198 -2.77 20.48 -24.23
CA ASP A 198 -3.37 21.77 -24.57
C ASP A 198 -4.81 21.56 -25.06
N VAL A 199 -5.80 21.94 -24.26
CA VAL A 199 -7.22 21.91 -24.61
C VAL A 199 -7.69 23.35 -24.85
N ASN A 200 -8.03 23.67 -26.10
CA ASN A 200 -8.51 25.01 -26.49
C ASN A 200 -7.58 26.17 -26.09
N GLY A 201 -6.26 25.96 -26.07
CA GLY A 201 -5.26 26.96 -25.67
C GLY A 201 -4.93 26.94 -24.18
N GLN A 202 -5.54 26.04 -23.40
CA GLN A 202 -5.28 25.90 -21.96
C GLN A 202 -4.63 24.55 -21.67
N ILE A 203 -3.51 24.56 -20.94
CA ILE A 203 -2.83 23.36 -20.50
C ILE A 203 -3.63 22.73 -19.35
N CYS A 204 -4.10 21.49 -19.53
CA CYS A 204 -4.94 20.80 -18.55
C CYS A 204 -4.18 19.94 -17.55
N ASN A 205 -2.95 19.53 -17.87
CA ASN A 205 -2.15 18.77 -16.92
C ASN A 205 -1.62 19.71 -15.82
N GLN A 206 -1.73 19.24 -14.59
CA GLN A 206 -1.28 19.92 -13.38
C GLN A 206 -0.30 18.98 -12.67
N PRO A 207 0.85 19.49 -12.21
CA PRO A 207 1.73 18.72 -11.33
C PRO A 207 0.92 18.18 -10.15
N PHE A 208 1.22 16.95 -9.73
CA PHE A 208 0.66 16.42 -8.51
C PHE A 208 1.26 17.18 -7.32
N GLU A 209 0.44 17.91 -6.58
CA GLU A 209 0.86 18.64 -5.39
C GLU A 209 0.24 17.99 -4.14
N PRO A 210 1.06 17.34 -3.29
CA PRO A 210 0.60 16.82 -2.01
C PRO A 210 0.00 17.93 -1.14
N GLN A 211 -1.19 17.70 -0.59
CA GLN A 211 -1.88 18.67 0.27
C GLN A 211 -1.54 18.42 1.75
N ASP A 212 -0.80 19.33 2.39
CA ASP A 212 -0.35 19.23 3.80
C ASP A 212 0.31 17.87 4.16
N PRO A 213 1.38 17.45 3.45
CA PRO A 213 2.01 16.16 3.69
C PRO A 213 2.73 16.11 5.05
N LEU A 214 2.32 15.20 5.92
CA LEU A 214 3.03 14.88 7.17
C LEU A 214 4.30 14.06 6.91
N LEU A 215 4.21 13.16 5.93
CA LEU A 215 5.27 12.26 5.50
C LEU A 215 5.09 12.02 4.01
N LEU A 216 6.20 12.00 3.27
CA LEU A 216 6.18 11.72 1.85
C LEU A 216 7.07 10.50 1.53
N LEU A 217 6.52 9.59 0.75
CA LEU A 217 7.19 8.42 0.19
C LEU A 217 7.26 8.57 -1.34
N GLY A 218 8.44 8.89 -1.86
CA GLY A 218 8.72 8.89 -3.28
C GLY A 218 8.83 7.46 -3.81
N LEU A 219 8.17 7.18 -4.94
CA LEU A 219 8.22 5.89 -5.62
C LEU A 219 9.01 6.09 -6.90
N ARG A 220 10.16 5.40 -7.03
CA ARG A 220 11.04 5.51 -8.18
C ARG A 220 11.10 4.20 -8.97
N GLY A 221 10.60 4.31 -10.19
CA GLY A 221 10.51 3.33 -11.24
C GLY A 221 11.84 3.12 -11.95
N THR A 222 12.10 1.88 -12.36
CA THR A 222 13.12 1.58 -13.38
C THR A 222 12.65 1.91 -14.80
N ASP A 223 11.34 2.09 -15.00
CA ASP A 223 10.77 2.46 -16.29
C ASP A 223 10.89 3.97 -16.51
N GLU A 224 11.90 4.37 -17.29
CA GLU A 224 12.16 5.77 -17.65
C GLU A 224 11.02 6.42 -18.47
N SER A 225 10.10 5.63 -19.00
CA SER A 225 8.92 6.17 -19.72
C SER A 225 7.84 6.72 -18.79
N LEU A 226 7.89 6.37 -17.50
CA LEU A 226 6.94 6.86 -16.51
C LEU A 226 7.39 8.23 -15.99
N PRO A 227 6.46 9.18 -15.72
CA PRO A 227 6.82 10.50 -15.21
C PRO A 227 7.43 10.42 -13.81
N THR A 228 8.45 11.22 -13.58
CA THR A 228 8.93 11.52 -12.22
C THR A 228 8.01 12.56 -11.59
N VAL A 229 7.50 12.27 -10.39
CA VAL A 229 6.71 13.24 -9.63
C VAL A 229 7.66 14.19 -8.91
N ALA A 230 7.53 15.49 -9.18
CA ALA A 230 8.27 16.51 -8.44
C ALA A 230 7.77 16.54 -6.99
N LEU A 231 8.68 16.39 -6.04
CA LEU A 231 8.35 16.36 -4.62
C LEU A 231 8.62 17.74 -4.00
N PRO A 232 7.78 18.23 -3.06
CA PRO A 232 7.99 19.53 -2.45
C PRO A 232 9.30 19.58 -1.65
N GLU A 233 10.10 20.62 -1.88
CA GLU A 233 11.36 20.83 -1.16
C GLU A 233 11.13 20.89 0.37
N GLY A 234 12.00 20.22 1.14
CA GLY A 234 11.96 20.24 2.61
C GLY A 234 10.97 19.26 3.25
N SER A 235 10.17 18.51 2.48
CA SER A 235 9.30 17.47 3.04
C SER A 235 10.13 16.30 3.59
N PRO A 236 9.76 15.71 4.74
CA PRO A 236 10.41 14.49 5.22
C PRO A 236 10.15 13.36 4.21
N MET A 237 11.23 12.96 3.53
CA MET A 237 11.16 12.12 2.33
C MET A 237 11.84 10.78 2.57
N ALA A 238 11.13 9.71 2.24
CA ALA A 238 11.72 8.41 1.97
C ALA A 238 11.57 8.12 0.47
N GLU A 239 12.56 7.47 -0.14
CA GLU A 239 12.46 6.97 -1.51
C GLU A 239 12.55 5.45 -1.50
N ILE A 240 11.74 4.81 -2.33
CA ILE A 240 11.81 3.37 -2.58
C ILE A 240 11.85 3.08 -4.06
N GLU A 241 12.66 2.09 -4.43
CA GLU A 241 12.71 1.58 -5.79
C GLU A 241 11.63 0.50 -5.96
N LEU A 242 10.75 0.71 -6.94
CA LEU A 242 9.66 -0.20 -7.30
C LEU A 242 9.51 -0.20 -8.83
N PRO A 243 8.80 -1.15 -9.46
CA PRO A 243 8.53 -1.13 -10.91
C PRO A 243 7.44 -0.09 -11.29
N LEU A 244 7.40 1.05 -10.59
CA LEU A 244 6.42 2.11 -10.78
C LEU A 244 6.98 3.46 -10.32
N ASN A 245 6.41 4.55 -10.84
CA ASN A 245 6.73 5.91 -10.42
C ASN A 245 5.56 6.50 -9.65
N GLY A 246 5.82 7.48 -8.79
CA GLY A 246 4.74 8.17 -8.08
C GLY A 246 5.18 8.75 -6.75
N CYS A 247 4.20 9.12 -5.96
CA CYS A 247 4.42 9.41 -4.56
C CYS A 247 3.18 9.07 -3.72
N LEU A 248 3.44 8.66 -2.49
CA LEU A 248 2.43 8.51 -1.45
C LEU A 248 2.74 9.48 -0.34
N TYR A 249 1.71 9.95 0.34
CA TYR A 249 1.89 10.78 1.53
C TYR A 249 0.77 10.55 2.53
N LEU A 250 1.09 10.85 3.79
CA LEU A 250 0.12 10.86 4.88
C LEU A 250 -0.31 12.29 5.15
N THR A 251 -1.60 12.49 5.39
CA THR A 251 -2.17 13.80 5.76
C THR A 251 -2.82 13.72 7.14
N ARG A 252 -3.17 14.89 7.70
CA ARG A 252 -3.96 14.98 8.94
C ARG A 252 -5.45 14.64 8.74
N TRP A 253 -5.93 14.76 7.52
CA TRP A 253 -7.35 14.67 7.18
C TRP A 253 -7.64 13.34 6.50
N GLU A 254 -8.92 13.01 6.30
CA GLU A 254 -9.28 12.00 5.30
C GLU A 254 -8.80 12.52 3.94
N GLY A 255 -7.65 12.02 3.52
CA GLY A 255 -7.01 12.40 2.27
C GLY A 255 -7.80 11.90 1.08
N ASP A 256 -7.56 12.52 -0.07
CA ASP A 256 -8.00 11.96 -1.34
C ASP A 256 -7.45 10.54 -1.52
N PRO A 257 -8.20 9.61 -2.12
CA PRO A 257 -7.70 8.28 -2.38
C PRO A 257 -6.44 8.33 -3.24
N VAL A 258 -5.57 7.34 -3.07
CA VAL A 258 -4.42 7.13 -3.94
C VAL A 258 -4.90 6.92 -5.37
N ASN A 259 -4.51 7.82 -6.27
CA ASN A 259 -4.91 7.76 -7.68
C ASN A 259 -3.99 6.81 -8.44
N LEU A 260 -4.57 5.87 -9.18
CA LEU A 260 -3.82 5.01 -10.09
C LEU A 260 -3.84 5.63 -11.49
N VAL A 261 -2.67 5.76 -12.11
CA VAL A 261 -2.50 6.39 -13.41
C VAL A 261 -1.90 5.40 -14.40
N VAL A 262 -2.63 5.14 -15.49
CA VAL A 262 -2.21 4.25 -16.58
C VAL A 262 -2.13 5.08 -17.86
N HIS A 263 -0.96 5.13 -18.50
CA HIS A 263 -0.73 5.95 -19.69
C HIS A 263 -1.16 7.43 -19.51
N GLY A 264 -0.93 7.99 -18.32
CA GLY A 264 -1.26 9.37 -17.97
C GLY A 264 -2.75 9.67 -17.75
N ILE A 265 -3.60 8.64 -17.71
CA ILE A 265 -5.03 8.77 -17.38
C ILE A 265 -5.28 8.33 -15.95
N ASP A 266 -6.00 9.14 -15.18
CA ASP A 266 -6.41 8.77 -13.84
C ASP A 266 -7.57 7.75 -13.86
N TYR A 267 -7.45 6.77 -12.98
CA TYR A 267 -8.51 5.80 -12.71
C TYR A 267 -8.92 5.97 -11.26
N PRO A 268 -10.22 6.23 -10.98
CA PRO A 268 -10.73 6.40 -9.63
C PRO A 268 -10.83 5.02 -8.95
N CYS A 269 -9.68 4.40 -8.68
CA CYS A 269 -9.57 3.19 -7.88
C CYS A 269 -9.13 3.61 -6.49
N ARG A 270 -9.81 3.13 -5.45
CA ARG A 270 -9.37 3.36 -4.07
C ARG A 270 -8.34 2.30 -3.71
N LEU A 271 -7.05 2.66 -3.77
CA LEU A 271 -6.02 1.81 -3.19
C LEU A 271 -5.96 2.08 -1.68
N ASP A 272 -6.65 1.24 -0.91
CA ASP A 272 -6.57 1.28 0.55
C ASP A 272 -5.27 0.61 1.02
N LEU A 273 -4.41 1.37 1.68
CA LEU A 273 -3.14 0.90 2.24
C LEU A 273 -3.26 0.53 3.73
N GLY A 274 -4.47 0.52 4.29
CA GLY A 274 -4.73 0.20 5.69
C GLY A 274 -4.24 1.27 6.68
N LEU A 275 -3.85 2.45 6.18
CA LEU A 275 -3.43 3.63 6.93
C LEU A 275 -4.36 4.79 6.59
N ALA A 276 -5.05 5.33 7.61
CA ALA A 276 -5.97 6.44 7.41
C ALA A 276 -5.22 7.66 6.86
N GLY A 277 -5.91 8.53 6.12
CA GLY A 277 -5.29 9.75 5.59
C GLY A 277 -4.17 9.52 4.58
N THR A 278 -4.05 8.31 4.01
CA THR A 278 -3.11 8.03 2.93
C THR A 278 -3.65 8.53 1.60
N ALA A 279 -2.86 9.36 0.94
CA ALA A 279 -3.15 9.93 -0.36
C ALA A 279 -1.93 9.78 -1.27
N GLY A 280 -2.13 9.96 -2.57
CA GLY A 280 -1.01 9.87 -3.49
C GLY A 280 -1.40 9.67 -4.94
N ILE A 281 -0.37 9.41 -5.73
CA ILE A 281 -0.46 9.10 -7.14
C ILE A 281 0.55 8.02 -7.50
N ILE A 282 0.10 7.03 -8.26
CA ILE A 282 0.93 5.91 -8.69
C ILE A 282 0.78 5.76 -10.21
N TYR A 283 1.89 5.93 -10.92
CA TYR A 283 2.02 5.69 -12.34
C TYR A 283 2.50 4.27 -12.58
N CYS A 284 1.68 3.46 -13.24
CA CYS A 284 2.08 2.14 -13.69
C CYS A 284 1.31 1.76 -14.95
N ASN A 285 2.04 1.52 -16.04
CA ASN A 285 1.46 1.09 -17.31
C ASN A 285 1.09 -0.41 -17.33
N GLU A 286 1.45 -1.16 -16.28
CA GLU A 286 1.19 -2.59 -16.17
C GLU A 286 -0.15 -2.92 -15.48
N PHE A 287 -0.82 -1.91 -14.91
CA PHE A 287 -2.14 -2.12 -14.30
C PHE A 287 -3.13 -2.67 -15.34
N GLN A 288 -3.70 -3.83 -15.05
CA GLN A 288 -4.76 -4.41 -15.84
C GLN A 288 -6.05 -3.69 -15.53
N ARG A 289 -6.75 -3.20 -16.56
CA ARG A 289 -8.05 -2.57 -16.40
C ARG A 289 -9.16 -3.61 -16.45
N ASP A 290 -10.22 -3.35 -15.70
CA ASP A 290 -11.42 -4.18 -15.75
C ASP A 290 -12.11 -4.08 -17.12
N ALA A 291 -13.11 -4.94 -17.36
CA ALA A 291 -13.85 -4.95 -18.61
C ALA A 291 -14.66 -3.66 -18.86
N SER A 292 -14.92 -2.85 -17.82
CA SER A 292 -15.60 -1.56 -17.94
C SER A 292 -14.65 -0.44 -18.39
N LEU A 293 -13.34 -0.65 -18.24
CA LEU A 293 -12.28 0.32 -18.46
C LEU A 293 -12.38 1.55 -17.55
N LEU A 294 -13.12 1.45 -16.44
CA LEU A 294 -13.27 2.51 -15.44
C LEU A 294 -12.39 2.29 -14.21
N GLY A 295 -11.98 1.04 -13.97
CA GLY A 295 -11.18 0.63 -12.83
C GLY A 295 -10.01 -0.26 -13.20
N VAL A 296 -9.23 -0.60 -12.19
CA VAL A 296 -8.12 -1.55 -12.25
C VAL A 296 -8.62 -2.88 -11.67
N VAL A 297 -8.19 -4.00 -12.24
CA VAL A 297 -8.53 -5.35 -11.77
C VAL A 297 -7.82 -5.61 -10.44
N GLU A 298 -8.58 -6.05 -9.44
CA GLU A 298 -8.07 -6.62 -8.20
C GLU A 298 -7.44 -8.00 -8.49
N ASN A 299 -6.15 -7.99 -8.83
CA ASN A 299 -5.35 -9.17 -9.12
C ASN A 299 -4.20 -9.32 -8.13
N GLU A 300 -3.48 -10.44 -8.21
CA GLU A 300 -2.34 -10.72 -7.32
C GLU A 300 -1.27 -9.62 -7.36
N PHE A 301 -1.02 -9.02 -8.53
CA PHE A 301 -0.08 -7.91 -8.65
C PHE A 301 -0.51 -6.69 -7.82
N LEU A 302 -1.77 -6.29 -7.88
CA LEU A 302 -2.28 -5.16 -7.11
C LEU A 302 -2.27 -5.43 -5.60
N GLU A 303 -2.61 -6.65 -5.19
CA GLU A 303 -2.55 -7.07 -3.78
C GLU A 303 -1.12 -7.07 -3.23
N LEU A 304 -0.16 -7.64 -3.97
CA LEU A 304 1.25 -7.62 -3.61
C LEU A 304 1.77 -6.18 -3.53
N LEU A 305 1.38 -5.34 -4.49
CA LEU A 305 1.76 -3.94 -4.48
C LEU A 305 1.18 -3.19 -3.27
N ARG A 306 -0.11 -3.40 -2.96
CA ARG A 306 -0.78 -2.84 -1.79
C ARG A 306 -0.04 -3.20 -0.51
N SER A 307 0.24 -4.48 -0.31
CA SER A 307 0.99 -4.96 0.87
C SER A 307 2.38 -4.34 0.95
N ARG A 308 3.09 -4.24 -0.18
CA ARG A 308 4.45 -3.68 -0.21
C ARG A 308 4.45 -2.19 0.10
N LEU A 309 3.54 -1.41 -0.51
CA LEU A 309 3.43 0.02 -0.29
C LEU A 309 3.01 0.33 1.15
N ALA A 310 2.08 -0.44 1.72
CA ALA A 310 1.67 -0.29 3.11
C ALA A 310 2.84 -0.53 4.08
N GLN A 311 3.63 -1.59 3.87
CA GLN A 311 4.84 -1.86 4.66
C GLN A 311 5.89 -0.76 4.53
N GLU A 312 6.18 -0.28 3.32
CA GLU A 312 7.19 0.77 3.11
C GLU A 312 6.74 2.13 3.66
N LEU A 313 5.46 2.48 3.52
CA LEU A 313 4.90 3.70 4.10
C LEU A 313 4.99 3.63 5.62
N ALA A 314 4.62 2.49 6.22
CA ALA A 314 4.73 2.30 7.65
C ALA A 314 6.19 2.33 8.15
N ARG A 315 7.14 1.73 7.41
CA ARG A 315 8.59 1.87 7.68
C ARG A 315 9.05 3.32 7.59
N ALA A 316 8.56 4.08 6.60
CA ALA A 316 8.88 5.49 6.46
C ALA A 316 8.35 6.31 7.66
N VAL A 317 7.17 5.99 8.18
CA VAL A 317 6.66 6.58 9.43
C VAL A 317 7.62 6.31 10.58
N VAL A 318 8.03 5.05 10.77
CA VAL A 318 8.96 4.65 11.84
C VAL A 318 10.31 5.39 11.74
N ARG A 319 10.80 5.58 10.51
CA ARG A 319 12.08 6.25 10.22
C ARG A 319 12.04 7.76 10.41
N SER A 320 10.86 8.36 10.34
CA SER A 320 10.72 9.81 10.42
C SER A 320 11.23 10.32 11.76
N ARG A 321 12.38 11.00 11.75
CA ARG A 321 13.03 11.57 12.94
C ARG A 321 12.51 12.97 13.27
N THR A 322 11.26 13.27 12.92
CA THR A 322 10.70 14.61 13.04
C THR A 322 10.63 14.98 14.53
N PRO A 323 11.42 15.97 14.99
CA PRO A 323 11.64 16.21 16.43
C PRO A 323 10.41 16.75 17.16
N SER A 324 9.46 17.34 16.43
CA SER A 324 8.11 17.63 16.91
C SER A 324 7.16 16.60 16.33
N LEU A 325 6.94 15.51 17.07
CA LEU A 325 5.95 14.52 16.69
C LEU A 325 4.56 15.15 16.72
N ASP A 326 4.04 15.45 15.52
CA ASP A 326 2.64 15.76 15.33
C ASP A 326 1.82 14.56 15.85
N SER A 327 0.82 14.84 16.69
CA SER A 327 -0.11 13.84 17.20
C SER A 327 -0.75 12.99 16.09
N ALA A 328 -0.93 13.56 14.89
CA ALA A 328 -1.45 12.84 13.73
C ALA A 328 -0.46 11.77 13.23
N LEU A 329 0.84 12.08 13.18
CA LEU A 329 1.86 11.12 12.76
C LEU A 329 2.02 9.99 13.78
N ILE A 330 1.88 10.30 15.07
CA ILE A 330 1.80 9.28 16.13
C ILE A 330 0.57 8.39 15.91
N ALA A 331 -0.60 8.94 15.57
CA ALA A 331 -1.79 8.14 15.31
C ALA A 331 -1.59 7.18 14.12
N HIS A 332 -0.97 7.63 13.04
CA HIS A 332 -0.61 6.79 11.89
C HIS A 332 0.39 5.69 12.27
N PHE A 333 1.39 6.02 13.08
CA PHE A 333 2.34 5.05 13.62
C PHE A 333 1.64 3.96 14.46
N ARG A 334 0.69 4.34 15.31
CA ARG A 334 -0.12 3.41 16.11
C ARG A 334 -0.92 2.46 15.23
N GLN A 335 -1.57 3.01 14.21
CA GLN A 335 -2.34 2.22 13.25
C GLN A 335 -1.44 1.23 12.51
N ALA A 336 -0.26 1.66 12.06
CA ALA A 336 0.70 0.80 11.37
C ALA A 336 1.20 -0.37 12.23
N VAL A 337 1.50 -0.12 13.51
CA VAL A 337 1.93 -1.17 14.45
C VAL A 337 0.76 -2.11 14.78
N GLY A 338 -0.42 -1.55 15.08
CA GLY A 338 -1.61 -2.32 15.44
C GLY A 338 -2.16 -3.20 14.31
N SER A 339 -1.96 -2.81 13.05
CA SER A 339 -2.35 -3.61 11.88
C SER A 339 -1.33 -4.68 11.49
N GLY A 340 -0.17 -4.74 12.17
CA GLY A 340 0.90 -5.69 11.86
C GLY A 340 1.67 -5.35 10.57
N LEU A 341 1.51 -4.15 10.01
CA LEU A 341 2.24 -3.72 8.81
C LEU A 341 3.75 -3.55 9.05
N VAL A 342 4.15 -3.32 10.30
CA VAL A 342 5.55 -3.24 10.73
C VAL A 342 5.75 -4.11 11.95
N SER A 343 6.84 -4.87 11.96
CA SER A 343 7.18 -5.72 13.10
C SER A 343 7.70 -4.89 14.27
N ALA A 344 7.44 -5.35 15.50
CA ALA A 344 7.98 -4.73 16.71
C ALA A 344 9.52 -4.64 16.70
N HIS A 345 10.17 -5.60 16.04
CA HIS A 345 11.62 -5.62 15.87
C HIS A 345 12.12 -4.44 15.02
N GLU A 346 11.47 -4.16 13.88
CA GLU A 346 11.82 -3.03 13.01
C GLU A 346 11.66 -1.67 13.70
N VAL A 347 10.64 -1.54 14.55
CA VAL A 347 10.46 -0.32 15.37
C VAL A 347 11.64 -0.11 16.32
N SER A 348 12.09 -1.18 16.97
CA SER A 348 13.15 -1.12 17.98
C SER A 348 14.53 -0.79 17.40
N SER A 349 14.86 -1.33 16.22
CA SER A 349 16.22 -1.26 15.67
C SER A 349 16.58 0.11 15.10
N GLN A 350 15.61 0.97 14.82
CA GLN A 350 15.84 2.24 14.13
C GLN A 350 15.98 3.45 15.07
N GLY A 351 16.05 3.24 16.39
CA GLY A 351 16.16 4.31 17.38
C GLY A 351 14.97 5.28 17.33
N GLY A 352 13.79 4.72 17.04
CA GLY A 352 12.64 5.43 16.48
C GLY A 352 11.90 6.40 17.40
N ILE A 353 10.76 6.88 16.90
CA ILE A 353 9.78 7.80 17.51
C ILE A 353 9.74 7.74 19.06
N LYS A 354 9.75 8.92 19.70
CA LYS A 354 9.54 9.08 21.15
C LYS A 354 8.08 8.81 21.55
N ALA A 355 7.67 7.56 21.43
CA ALA A 355 6.28 7.13 21.64
C ALA A 355 5.97 6.80 23.11
N PHE A 356 6.98 6.56 23.95
CA PHE A 356 6.81 6.14 25.33
C PHE A 356 6.82 7.34 26.25
N LYS A 357 5.69 7.69 26.87
CA LYS A 357 5.65 8.77 27.85
C LYS A 357 6.23 8.26 29.17
N THR A 358 7.27 8.90 29.66
CA THR A 358 7.83 8.65 30.98
C THR A 358 7.66 9.87 31.88
N THR A 359 7.97 9.72 33.16
CA THR A 359 8.02 10.85 34.11
C THR A 359 9.00 11.94 33.69
N ASP A 360 10.07 11.58 32.98
CA ASP A 360 11.14 12.49 32.56
C ASP A 360 10.94 13.02 31.13
N GLY A 361 9.80 12.68 30.50
CA GLY A 361 9.44 13.08 29.16
C GLY A 361 9.28 11.89 28.19
N PRO A 362 8.97 12.17 26.92
CA PRO A 362 8.80 11.12 25.93
C PRO A 362 10.16 10.50 25.57
N MET A 363 10.22 9.17 25.55
CA MET A 363 11.39 8.37 25.24
C MET A 363 11.14 7.50 24.00
N THR A 364 12.21 7.23 23.26
CA THR A 364 12.27 6.21 22.22
C THR A 364 12.32 4.81 22.84
N LEU A 365 12.06 3.75 22.07
CA LEU A 365 12.24 2.38 22.58
C LEU A 365 13.70 2.08 22.95
N GLY A 366 14.67 2.62 22.20
CA GLY A 366 16.10 2.46 22.51
C GLY A 366 16.49 3.17 23.82
N GLU A 367 16.03 4.42 24.02
CA GLU A 367 16.22 5.15 25.29
C GLU A 367 15.57 4.39 26.47
N LEU A 368 14.43 3.74 26.23
CA LEU A 368 13.77 2.89 27.21
C LEU A 368 14.57 1.63 27.55
N GLU A 369 15.12 0.96 26.53
CA GLU A 369 15.99 -0.21 26.69
C GLU A 369 17.28 0.14 27.44
N ASP A 370 17.90 1.27 27.11
CA ASP A 370 19.13 1.73 27.77
C ASP A 370 18.85 2.13 29.23
N SER A 371 17.76 2.85 29.49
CA SER A 371 17.33 3.14 30.87
C SER A 371 17.03 1.87 31.66
N TYR A 372 16.42 0.85 31.04
CA TYR A 372 16.26 -0.46 31.68
C TYR A 372 17.60 -1.13 31.98
N ARG A 373 18.56 -1.12 31.06
CA ARG A 373 19.90 -1.70 31.28
C ARG A 373 20.63 -1.01 32.43
N GLU A 374 20.45 0.30 32.58
CA GLU A 374 21.05 1.09 33.65
C GLU A 374 20.37 0.88 35.00
N CYS A 375 19.03 0.90 35.04
CA CYS A 375 18.27 0.83 36.29
C CYS A 375 17.98 -0.61 36.74
N GLY A 376 18.01 -1.58 35.83
CA GLY A 376 17.65 -2.98 36.05
C GLY A 376 16.15 -3.26 36.15
N PHE A 377 15.28 -2.25 35.97
CA PHE A 377 13.83 -2.41 36.00
C PHE A 377 13.10 -1.25 35.31
N LEU A 378 11.90 -1.53 34.76
CA LEU A 378 10.95 -0.55 34.21
C LEU A 378 9.60 -0.75 34.90
N CYS A 379 9.01 0.32 35.44
CA CYS A 379 7.66 0.26 35.98
C CYS A 379 6.67 0.71 34.91
N VAL A 380 5.88 -0.22 34.37
CA VAL A 380 4.80 0.11 33.43
C VAL A 380 3.56 0.48 34.24
N ASP A 381 3.18 1.77 34.21
CA ASP A 381 2.01 2.25 34.94
C ASP A 381 0.76 2.20 34.06
N ASP A 382 -0.14 1.27 34.41
CA ASP A 382 -1.45 1.07 33.78
C ASP A 382 -2.56 1.79 34.58
N HIS A 383 -2.29 3.00 35.08
CA HIS A 383 -3.15 3.81 35.97
C HIS A 383 -3.12 3.48 37.48
N SER A 384 -2.04 2.89 37.99
CA SER A 384 -1.90 2.60 39.41
C SER A 384 -1.35 3.79 40.19
N ARG A 385 -1.96 4.13 41.34
CA ARG A 385 -1.49 5.22 42.24
C ARG A 385 -0.14 4.93 42.94
N TYR A 386 0.60 3.93 42.48
CA TYR A 386 1.82 3.46 43.10
C TYR A 386 3.01 4.24 42.55
N ARG A 387 3.72 4.97 43.43
CA ARG A 387 5.05 5.50 43.12
C ARG A 387 6.09 4.48 43.57
N PRO A 388 6.79 3.79 42.65
CA PRO A 388 7.89 2.92 43.03
C PRO A 388 9.01 3.71 43.72
N PRO A 389 9.75 3.10 44.66
CA PRO A 389 10.88 3.75 45.31
C PRO A 389 12.01 4.04 44.28
N PRO A 390 12.68 5.20 44.35
CA PRO A 390 13.79 5.53 43.46
C PRO A 390 14.92 4.49 43.53
N PRO A 391 15.68 4.23 42.44
CA PRO A 391 15.66 4.90 41.14
C PRO A 391 14.75 4.19 40.13
N ALA A 392 13.45 4.54 40.11
CA ALA A 392 12.46 3.86 39.29
C ALA A 392 12.00 4.74 38.13
N LEU A 393 12.27 4.31 36.89
CA LEU A 393 11.63 4.90 35.72
C LEU A 393 10.20 4.36 35.59
N VAL A 394 9.22 5.26 35.64
CA VAL A 394 7.81 4.93 35.40
C VAL A 394 7.46 5.29 33.96
N VAL A 395 6.99 4.30 33.23
CA VAL A 395 6.61 4.39 31.82
C VAL A 395 5.11 4.23 31.74
N THR A 396 4.42 5.23 31.21
CA THR A 396 3.03 5.08 30.83
C THR A 396 3.00 4.51 29.43
N VAL A 397 2.51 3.28 29.32
CA VAL A 397 2.48 2.51 28.08
C VAL A 397 1.04 2.39 27.62
N GLU A 398 0.75 2.87 26.41
CA GLU A 398 -0.57 2.65 25.80
C GLU A 398 -0.71 1.20 25.31
N ASP A 399 -1.93 0.68 25.19
CA ASP A 399 -2.19 -0.75 24.94
C ASP A 399 -1.49 -1.32 23.71
N TRP A 400 -1.33 -0.55 22.63
CA TRP A 400 -0.62 -0.99 21.43
C TRP A 400 0.91 -1.13 21.64
N CYS A 401 1.50 -0.34 22.55
CA CYS A 401 2.89 -0.51 22.95
C CYS A 401 3.07 -1.74 23.83
N ARG A 402 1.99 -2.25 24.45
CA ARG A 402 2.06 -3.42 25.32
C ARG A 402 2.61 -4.60 24.53
N GLU A 403 1.99 -5.01 23.42
CA GLU A 403 2.46 -6.13 22.60
C GLU A 403 3.89 -5.97 22.07
N LEU A 404 4.30 -4.73 21.76
CA LEU A 404 5.65 -4.39 21.33
C LEU A 404 6.67 -4.68 22.44
N LEU A 405 6.38 -4.19 23.66
CA LEU A 405 7.16 -4.52 24.85
C LEU A 405 7.06 -6.01 25.17
N GLN A 406 5.90 -6.64 24.99
CA GLN A 406 5.73 -8.05 25.26
C GLN A 406 6.58 -8.93 24.37
N THR A 407 6.64 -8.62 23.08
CA THR A 407 7.44 -9.37 22.11
C THR A 407 8.92 -9.12 22.33
N ARG A 408 9.31 -7.87 22.62
CA ARG A 408 10.72 -7.48 22.75
C ARG A 408 11.35 -7.91 24.06
N PHE A 409 10.57 -7.86 25.13
CA PHE A 409 10.93 -8.34 26.46
C PHE A 409 10.36 -9.76 26.73
N ALA A 410 9.89 -10.48 25.71
CA ALA A 410 9.30 -11.84 25.84
C ALA A 410 10.26 -12.83 26.48
N CYS A 411 11.55 -12.68 26.16
CA CYS A 411 12.63 -13.49 26.73
C CYS A 411 12.86 -13.18 28.21
N TRP A 412 12.33 -12.06 28.71
CA TRP A 412 12.66 -11.46 30.00
C TRP A 412 11.48 -11.50 30.98
N VAL A 413 10.21 -11.42 30.52
CA VAL A 413 8.98 -11.67 31.31
C VAL A 413 7.81 -12.11 30.41
N GLU A 414 7.11 -13.17 30.78
CA GLU A 414 5.87 -13.62 30.12
C GLU A 414 4.69 -12.75 30.57
N LEU A 415 4.35 -11.74 29.77
CA LEU A 415 3.43 -10.66 30.19
C LEU A 415 1.94 -11.03 30.15
N LYS A 416 1.60 -12.25 29.72
CA LYS A 416 0.22 -12.78 29.74
C LYS A 416 -0.29 -13.09 31.15
N THR A 417 0.59 -13.16 32.14
CA THR A 417 0.25 -13.43 33.56
C THR A 417 0.26 -12.18 34.45
N LEU A 418 0.36 -10.97 33.89
CA LEU A 418 0.37 -9.71 34.64
C LEU A 418 -1.01 -9.35 35.25
N ARG A 419 -1.36 -10.03 36.35
CA ARG A 419 -2.10 -9.42 37.46
C ARG A 419 -1.22 -9.49 38.70
N GLY A 420 -0.31 -8.53 38.81
CA GLY A 420 0.66 -8.40 39.87
C GLY A 420 2.02 -7.97 39.31
N LEU A 421 2.65 -6.96 39.93
CA LEU A 421 4.04 -6.57 39.62
C LEU A 421 4.96 -7.77 39.89
N TYR A 422 6.00 -8.00 39.11
CA TYR A 422 7.07 -8.94 39.45
C TYR A 422 8.42 -8.26 39.18
N PHE A 423 9.42 -8.55 40.01
CA PHE A 423 10.78 -8.01 39.85
C PHE A 423 11.73 -9.14 39.46
N ALA A 424 12.60 -8.91 38.46
CA ALA A 424 13.76 -9.75 38.21
C ALA A 424 15.01 -8.87 38.31
N VAL A 425 15.94 -9.21 39.21
CA VAL A 425 17.27 -8.56 39.27
C VAL A 425 18.30 -9.54 38.73
N GLU A 426 18.98 -9.17 37.64
CA GLU A 426 20.09 -9.94 37.08
C GLU A 426 21.39 -9.48 37.74
N ALA A 427 21.90 -10.29 38.67
CA ALA A 427 23.31 -10.24 39.05
C ALA A 427 23.98 -11.43 38.35
N LYS A 428 25.19 -11.24 37.81
CA LYS A 428 25.92 -12.10 36.84
C LYS A 428 25.89 -13.65 37.00
N GLU A 429 25.33 -14.23 38.07
CA GLU A 429 25.07 -15.68 38.18
C GLU A 429 23.78 -16.06 38.98
N ARG A 430 22.87 -15.12 39.27
CA ARG A 430 21.63 -15.35 40.05
C ARG A 430 20.51 -14.42 39.60
N ALA A 431 19.32 -14.98 39.35
CA ALA A 431 18.10 -14.20 39.21
C ALA A 431 17.41 -14.11 40.59
N LEU A 432 17.07 -12.89 41.01
CA LEU A 432 16.21 -12.64 42.17
C LEU A 432 14.81 -12.34 41.65
N VAL A 433 13.83 -13.21 41.94
CA VAL A 433 12.43 -12.97 41.57
C VAL A 433 11.66 -12.48 42.80
N GLY A 434 11.18 -11.25 42.74
CA GLY A 434 10.31 -10.66 43.77
C GLY A 434 8.85 -10.81 43.38
N ILE A 435 8.07 -11.52 44.20
CA ILE A 435 6.61 -11.66 44.05
C ILE A 435 5.92 -10.81 45.12
N PRO A 436 5.34 -9.66 44.78
CA PRO A 436 4.47 -8.92 45.67
C PRO A 436 3.12 -9.61 45.79
N PHE A 437 2.58 -9.64 47.00
CA PHE A 437 1.20 -10.04 47.24
C PHE A 437 0.53 -9.03 48.18
N ALA A 438 -0.75 -8.80 47.95
CA ALA A 438 -1.58 -7.94 48.78
C ALA A 438 -2.49 -8.80 49.65
N PHE A 439 -2.44 -8.62 50.98
CA PHE A 439 -3.42 -9.23 51.88
C PHE A 439 -3.98 -8.17 52.84
N ARG A 440 -5.29 -7.91 52.73
CA ARG A 440 -6.07 -7.02 53.62
C ARG A 440 -5.32 -5.77 54.09
N HIS A 441 -4.98 -4.89 53.15
CA HIS A 441 -4.38 -3.56 53.36
C HIS A 441 -2.90 -3.49 53.77
N GLU A 442 -2.17 -4.61 53.78
CA GLU A 442 -0.70 -4.59 53.84
C GLU A 442 -0.08 -5.27 52.59
N MET A 443 0.94 -4.63 52.02
CA MET A 443 1.73 -5.16 50.90
C MET A 443 3.02 -5.78 51.45
N GLY A 444 3.26 -7.05 51.14
CA GLY A 444 4.52 -7.76 51.41
C GLY A 444 5.20 -8.18 50.12
N VAL A 445 6.52 -8.39 50.16
CA VAL A 445 7.31 -8.90 49.03
C VAL A 445 8.01 -10.19 49.47
N VAL A 446 7.81 -11.27 48.72
CA VAL A 446 8.57 -12.51 48.88
C VAL A 446 9.68 -12.54 47.84
N PHE A 447 10.91 -12.78 48.28
CA PHE A 447 12.06 -12.93 47.41
C PHE A 447 12.38 -14.41 47.23
N ALA A 448 12.39 -14.88 45.99
CA ALA A 448 12.85 -16.21 45.60
C ALA A 448 14.13 -16.12 44.78
N HIS A 449 15.14 -16.92 45.13
CA HIS A 449 16.31 -17.11 44.29
C HIS A 449 16.05 -18.22 43.28
N LEU A 450 16.07 -17.88 41.99
CA LEU A 450 15.98 -18.85 40.91
C LEU A 450 17.31 -18.87 40.15
N ARG A 451 17.88 -20.07 40.01
CA ARG A 451 19.08 -20.29 39.19
C ARG A 451 18.62 -21.05 37.94
N LEU A 452 18.74 -20.43 36.78
CA LEU A 452 18.39 -21.06 35.50
C LEU A 452 19.43 -22.15 35.16
N PRO A 453 19.03 -23.21 34.43
CA PRO A 453 19.76 -24.47 34.43
C PRO A 453 20.99 -24.42 33.51
N ALA A 454 22.15 -24.75 34.09
CA ALA A 454 23.08 -25.68 33.47
C ALA A 454 23.26 -26.83 34.46
N THR A 455 22.94 -28.06 34.03
CA THR A 455 22.98 -29.36 34.75
C THR A 455 24.19 -29.60 35.66
N PRO A 456 24.24 -30.65 36.53
CA PRO A 456 23.23 -31.19 37.44
C PRO A 456 23.86 -31.34 38.85
N PHE A 457 23.76 -30.34 39.71
CA PHE A 457 23.99 -30.49 41.15
C PHE A 457 23.06 -29.54 41.89
N LEU A 458 21.97 -30.08 42.46
CA LEU A 458 21.07 -29.33 43.32
C LEU A 458 21.84 -28.93 44.59
N ARG A 459 22.06 -27.62 44.78
CA ARG A 459 22.42 -27.04 46.07
C ARG A 459 21.19 -26.32 46.63
N PRO A 460 21.05 -26.21 47.96
CA PRO A 460 19.81 -25.74 48.58
C PRO A 460 19.42 -24.32 48.17
N ALA A 461 18.13 -24.13 47.93
CA ALA A 461 17.53 -22.81 47.72
C ALA A 461 17.28 -22.13 49.07
N ARG A 462 17.47 -20.81 49.12
CA ARG A 462 17.31 -19.99 50.33
C ARG A 462 16.07 -19.10 50.15
N LEU A 463 15.09 -19.26 51.04
CA LEU A 463 13.88 -18.44 51.05
C LEU A 463 14.02 -17.34 52.10
N LEU A 464 13.80 -16.09 51.70
CA LEU A 464 13.84 -14.93 52.59
C LEU A 464 12.47 -14.23 52.57
N LEU A 465 11.86 -14.14 53.75
CA LEU A 465 10.67 -13.32 53.99
C LEU A 465 11.12 -11.98 54.53
N VAL A 466 10.86 -10.91 53.79
CA VAL A 466 11.27 -9.55 54.14
C VAL A 466 10.04 -8.65 54.17
N SER A 467 9.92 -7.83 55.21
CA SER A 467 8.90 -6.78 55.27
C SER A 467 9.54 -5.51 55.82
N LYS A 468 9.17 -4.35 55.28
CA LYS A 468 9.70 -3.03 55.68
C LYS A 468 11.25 -2.99 55.81
N GLY A 469 11.95 -3.65 54.88
CA GLY A 469 13.42 -3.67 54.85
C GLY A 469 14.10 -4.56 55.89
N ARG A 470 13.37 -5.43 56.61
CA ARG A 470 13.94 -6.38 57.58
C ARG A 470 13.56 -7.82 57.23
N VAL A 471 14.51 -8.75 57.34
CA VAL A 471 14.28 -10.18 57.16
C VAL A 471 13.55 -10.71 58.41
N PHE A 472 12.34 -11.20 58.23
CA PHE A 472 11.51 -11.76 59.29
C PHE A 472 11.71 -13.27 59.46
N LYS A 473 12.00 -13.99 58.37
CA LYS A 473 12.23 -15.43 58.41
C LYS A 473 13.16 -15.85 57.28
N GLU A 474 14.05 -16.76 57.62
CA GLU A 474 14.97 -17.41 56.69
C GLU A 474 14.74 -18.92 56.75
N SER A 475 14.69 -19.58 55.60
CA SER A 475 14.58 -21.04 55.55
C SER A 475 15.37 -21.61 54.37
N TRP A 476 16.00 -22.76 54.60
CA TRP A 476 16.80 -23.48 53.61
C TRP A 476 16.01 -24.67 53.08
N LEU A 477 15.89 -24.77 51.76
CA LEU A 477 15.28 -25.90 51.07
C LEU A 477 16.39 -26.92 50.75
N SER A 478 16.72 -27.80 51.71
CA SER A 478 17.53 -28.99 51.47
C SER A 478 16.80 -30.27 51.89
N ASP A 479 16.75 -31.23 50.97
CA ASP A 479 16.57 -32.69 51.13
C ASP A 479 15.34 -33.24 51.87
N GLN A 480 14.17 -33.17 51.22
CA GLN A 480 13.09 -34.16 51.37
C GLN A 480 12.27 -34.26 50.06
N PRO A 481 12.10 -35.45 49.45
CA PRO A 481 11.03 -35.69 48.48
C PRO A 481 9.75 -36.11 49.24
N ARG A 482 8.65 -35.40 48.94
CA ARG A 482 7.25 -35.58 49.40
C ARG A 482 6.84 -34.77 50.63
N GLY A 483 5.83 -33.91 50.42
CA GLY A 483 5.05 -33.26 51.47
C GLY A 483 5.69 -32.00 52.05
N LEU A 484 5.82 -30.93 51.25
CA LEU A 484 6.17 -29.62 51.79
C LEU A 484 4.93 -28.99 52.43
N GLU A 485 4.76 -29.13 53.75
CA GLU A 485 3.76 -28.36 54.51
C GLU A 485 4.41 -27.10 55.07
N VAL A 486 4.13 -25.95 54.46
CA VAL A 486 4.55 -24.65 54.98
C VAL A 486 3.42 -24.12 55.87
N VAL A 487 3.53 -24.35 57.18
CA VAL A 487 2.60 -23.80 58.17
C VAL A 487 3.03 -22.37 58.54
N PHE A 488 2.13 -21.41 58.35
CA PHE A 488 2.29 -20.05 58.85
C PHE A 488 1.64 -19.96 60.23
N GLU A 489 2.42 -19.74 61.28
CA GLU A 489 1.90 -19.29 62.57
C GLU A 489 1.70 -17.78 62.52
N MET A 490 0.44 -17.34 62.60
CA MET A 490 0.09 -15.93 62.77
C MET A 490 -0.69 -15.76 64.06
N GLY A 491 0.03 -15.61 65.17
CA GLY A 491 -0.55 -15.30 66.48
C GLY A 491 -1.48 -16.38 67.06
N PRO A 492 -1.96 -16.21 68.30
CA PRO A 492 -2.42 -17.32 69.13
C PRO A 492 -3.72 -18.01 68.67
N HIS A 493 -4.47 -17.47 67.70
CA HIS A 493 -5.73 -18.09 67.27
C HIS A 493 -6.01 -17.88 65.77
N ARG A 494 -5.46 -18.75 64.90
CA ARG A 494 -6.05 -19.29 63.64
C ARG A 494 -4.97 -19.91 62.74
N HIS A 495 -5.24 -21.12 62.24
CA HIS A 495 -4.43 -21.77 61.20
C HIS A 495 -5.13 -21.68 59.83
N LEU A 496 -4.38 -21.36 58.77
CA LEU A 496 -4.83 -21.47 57.39
C LEU A 496 -3.91 -22.44 56.66
N SER A 497 -4.42 -23.60 56.23
CA SER A 497 -3.68 -24.54 55.40
C SER A 497 -3.83 -24.14 53.92
N VAL A 498 -2.72 -23.75 53.27
CA VAL A 498 -2.66 -23.38 51.84
C VAL A 498 -2.41 -24.63 50.96
N SER A 499 -2.77 -25.81 51.44
CA SER A 499 -2.62 -27.07 50.68
C SER A 499 -3.58 -27.17 49.48
N ARG A 500 -4.74 -26.48 49.50
CA ARG A 500 -5.72 -26.53 48.41
C ARG A 500 -5.43 -25.60 47.23
N PHE A 501 -4.72 -24.50 47.45
CA PHE A 501 -4.60 -23.45 46.42
C PHE A 501 -3.52 -23.76 45.39
N LEU A 502 -2.38 -24.32 45.81
CA LEU A 502 -1.29 -24.70 44.90
C LEU A 502 -1.56 -26.02 44.16
N GLY A 503 -2.35 -26.93 44.76
CA GLY A 503 -2.74 -28.19 44.11
C GLY A 503 -3.74 -28.02 42.96
N GLN A 504 -4.51 -26.93 42.93
CA GLN A 504 -5.43 -26.63 41.82
C GLN A 504 -4.72 -25.93 40.66
N VAL A 505 -3.75 -25.06 40.94
CA VAL A 505 -3.01 -24.31 39.90
C VAL A 505 -2.02 -25.20 39.15
N LEU A 506 -1.49 -26.26 39.77
CA LEU A 506 -0.57 -27.22 39.13
C LEU A 506 -1.27 -28.44 38.51
N ALA A 507 -2.61 -28.48 38.51
CA ALA A 507 -3.38 -29.57 37.90
C ALA A 507 -4.19 -29.12 36.66
N GLU A 508 -4.17 -27.83 36.32
CA GLU A 508 -4.83 -27.26 35.12
C GLU A 508 -3.82 -26.71 34.08
N GLU A 509 -2.52 -27.00 34.25
CA GLU A 509 -1.49 -27.03 33.20
C GLU A 509 -0.90 -28.44 33.12
#